data_AF-A0A484MH71-F1
#
_entry.id   AF-A0A484MH71-F1
#
_cell.length_a   1.000
_cell.length_b   1.000
_cell.length_c   1.000
_cell.angle_alpha   90.00
_cell.angle_beta   90.00
_cell.angle_gamma   90.00
#
_symmetry.space_group_name_H-M   'P 1'
#
loop_
_entity.id
_entity.type
_entity.pdbx_description
1 polymer ?
#
loop_
_entity_poly.entity_id
_entity_poly.type
_entity_poly.pdbx_seq_one_letter_code
_entity_poly.pdbx_strand_id
1 'polypeptide(L)'
;MGVEYTLRMIPHNSPPLDLGFAVTVPLHRIIASAPLLNTLLAALNTVFVAMQTAYIIWAWLIEGRPRPTISALFMFTCRGILGYVTQLPLPQDFLGSGADFPVGNVSFFLFYSGHVAAAVIASLDMKRLGRRKLGLAFDVLNVLQVVRLLSTRGHYTIDLVVGVGAGVLFDSLAGKYLECKKLNSHNL
;
A
#
# COMPACT_ATOMS: atom_id res chain seq x y z
N MET A 1 23.45 23.70 -4.07
CA MET A 1 23.59 22.41 -4.79
C MET A 1 24.84 21.62 -4.36
N GLY A 2 25.16 21.52 -3.05
CA GLY A 2 26.33 20.74 -2.59
C GLY A 2 26.00 19.31 -2.16
N VAL A 3 24.75 19.07 -1.74
CA VAL A 3 24.31 17.79 -1.17
C VAL A 3 24.27 16.69 -2.24
N GLU A 4 23.81 17.01 -3.46
CA GLU A 4 23.67 16.05 -4.57
C GLU A 4 25.01 15.39 -4.97
N TYR A 5 26.13 16.14 -4.86
CA TYR A 5 27.47 15.63 -5.19
C TYR A 5 28.13 14.81 -4.07
N THR A 6 27.54 14.79 -2.87
CA THR A 6 28.04 13.99 -1.74
C THR A 6 27.38 12.60 -1.65
N LEU A 7 26.37 12.35 -2.48
CA LEU A 7 25.65 11.08 -2.51
C LEU A 7 26.50 10.01 -3.20
N ARG A 8 26.90 8.99 -2.44
CA ARG A 8 27.58 7.81 -3.00
C ARG A 8 26.55 6.92 -3.70
N MET A 9 26.65 6.82 -5.02
CA MET A 9 25.83 5.92 -5.81
C MET A 9 26.27 4.47 -5.60
N ILE A 10 25.29 3.57 -5.54
CA ILE A 10 25.55 2.14 -5.55
C ILE A 10 26.03 1.68 -6.93
N PRO A 11 26.90 0.65 -7.03
CA PRO A 11 27.34 0.10 -8.31
C PRO A 11 26.17 -0.41 -9.17
N HIS A 12 26.28 -0.31 -10.49
CA HIS A 12 25.24 -0.76 -11.44
C HIS A 12 24.93 -2.27 -11.37
N ASN A 13 25.85 -3.08 -10.84
CA ASN A 13 25.72 -4.52 -10.68
C ASN A 13 25.23 -4.93 -9.27
N SER A 14 24.97 -3.96 -8.39
CA SER A 14 24.48 -4.22 -7.04
C SER A 14 22.94 -4.24 -6.99
N PRO A 15 22.34 -5.02 -6.07
CA PRO A 15 20.90 -4.93 -5.84
C PRO A 15 20.52 -3.51 -5.35
N PRO A 16 19.27 -3.06 -5.56
CA PRO A 16 18.83 -1.76 -5.06
C PRO A 16 19.08 -1.62 -3.56
N LEU A 17 19.66 -0.49 -3.16
CA LEU A 17 19.82 -0.15 -1.75
C LEU A 17 18.47 0.28 -1.17
N ASP A 18 18.03 -0.44 -0.15
CA ASP A 18 16.80 -0.14 0.56
C ASP A 18 17.06 -0.06 2.08
N LEU A 19 16.86 1.12 2.65
CA LEU A 19 17.10 1.35 4.08
C LEU A 19 16.07 0.65 4.97
N GLY A 20 14.82 0.52 4.52
CA GLY A 20 13.81 -0.23 5.25
C GLY A 20 14.21 -1.69 5.38
N PHE A 21 14.73 -2.28 4.29
CA PHE A 21 15.31 -3.63 4.31
C PHE A 21 16.48 -3.76 5.27
N ALA A 22 17.39 -2.78 5.30
CA ALA A 22 18.52 -2.78 6.23
C ALA A 22 18.06 -2.72 7.69
N VAL A 23 17.08 -1.88 8.00
CA VAL A 23 16.51 -1.73 9.35
C VAL A 23 15.74 -2.98 9.78
N THR A 24 15.06 -3.67 8.86
CA THR A 24 14.26 -4.87 9.17
C THR A 24 15.05 -6.18 9.13
N VAL A 25 16.36 -6.18 8.91
CA VAL A 25 17.20 -7.40 8.91
C VAL A 25 16.97 -8.31 10.12
N PRO A 26 16.90 -7.82 11.38
CA PRO A 26 16.68 -8.68 12.53
C PRO A 26 15.33 -9.42 12.45
N LEU A 27 14.26 -8.69 12.11
CA LEU A 27 12.93 -9.26 11.99
C LEU A 27 12.82 -10.21 10.80
N HIS A 28 13.47 -9.88 9.68
CA HIS A 28 13.60 -10.75 8.52
C HIS A 28 14.21 -12.12 8.89
N ARG A 29 15.30 -12.14 9.65
CA ARG A 29 15.94 -13.39 10.11
C ARG A 29 15.02 -14.23 11.00
N ILE A 30 14.28 -13.58 11.91
CA ILE A 30 13.31 -14.27 12.78
C ILE A 30 12.24 -14.93 11.93
N ILE A 31 11.64 -14.19 10.98
CA ILE A 31 10.59 -14.71 10.09
C ILE A 31 11.13 -15.83 9.21
N ALA A 32 12.34 -15.70 8.66
CA ALA A 32 12.98 -16.72 7.85
C ALA A 32 13.21 -18.03 8.63
N SER A 33 13.55 -17.94 9.92
CA SER A 33 13.76 -19.10 10.79
C SER A 33 12.47 -19.78 11.26
N ALA A 34 11.29 -19.17 11.05
CA ALA A 34 10.01 -19.65 11.55
C ALA A 34 8.91 -19.61 10.45
N PRO A 35 8.83 -20.63 9.58
CA PRO A 35 7.87 -20.66 8.47
C PRO A 35 6.40 -20.54 8.89
N LEU A 36 6.05 -21.11 10.05
CA LEU A 36 4.71 -21.00 10.62
C LEU A 36 4.39 -19.55 11.02
N LEU A 37 5.36 -18.83 11.59
CA LEU A 37 5.22 -17.41 11.92
C LEU A 37 5.04 -16.59 10.63
N ASN A 38 5.83 -16.85 9.58
CA ASN A 38 5.65 -16.17 8.30
C ASN A 38 4.23 -16.35 7.75
N THR A 39 3.73 -17.58 7.80
CA THR A 39 2.40 -17.94 7.29
C THR A 39 1.28 -17.31 8.12
N LEU A 40 1.42 -17.28 9.45
CA LEU A 40 0.49 -16.58 10.32
C LEU A 40 0.45 -15.08 10.04
N LEU A 41 1.62 -14.44 9.93
CA LEU A 41 1.71 -13.01 9.61
C LEU A 41 1.13 -12.72 8.22
N ALA A 42 1.34 -13.62 7.24
CA ALA A 42 0.73 -13.54 5.92
C ALA A 42 -0.80 -13.61 5.99
N ALA A 43 -1.34 -14.57 6.72
CA ALA A 43 -2.77 -14.71 6.91
C ALA A 43 -3.39 -13.47 7.59
N LEU A 44 -2.75 -12.95 8.65
CA LEU A 44 -3.21 -11.72 9.32
C LEU A 44 -3.18 -10.51 8.39
N ASN A 45 -2.13 -10.39 7.56
CA ASN A 45 -2.05 -9.35 6.56
C ASN A 45 -3.17 -9.46 5.53
N THR A 46 -3.43 -10.66 5.01
CA THR A 46 -4.52 -10.94 4.07
C THR A 46 -5.89 -10.64 4.67
N VAL A 47 -6.13 -10.97 5.94
CA VAL A 47 -7.34 -10.57 6.66
C VAL A 47 -7.48 -9.04 6.68
N PHE A 48 -6.40 -8.31 6.93
CA PHE A 48 -6.44 -6.85 6.91
C PHE A 48 -6.75 -6.30 5.50
N VAL A 49 -6.21 -6.88 4.43
CA VAL A 49 -6.60 -6.51 3.04
C VAL A 49 -8.09 -6.75 2.79
N ALA A 50 -8.61 -7.88 3.26
CA ALA A 50 -10.03 -8.19 3.14
C ALA A 50 -10.89 -7.17 3.89
N MET A 51 -10.47 -6.75 5.09
CA MET A 51 -11.13 -5.69 5.86
C MET A 51 -11.15 -4.35 5.12
N GLN A 52 -10.05 -3.96 4.46
CA GLN A 52 -9.97 -2.73 3.66
C GLN A 52 -10.96 -2.79 2.48
N THR A 53 -10.93 -3.90 1.74
CA THR A 53 -11.82 -4.13 0.60
C THR A 53 -13.29 -4.13 1.03
N ALA A 54 -13.60 -4.85 2.11
CA ALA A 54 -14.95 -4.92 2.66
C ALA A 54 -15.44 -3.53 3.10
N TYR A 55 -14.59 -2.73 3.76
CA TYR A 55 -14.95 -1.37 4.16
C TYR A 55 -15.25 -0.48 2.94
N ILE A 56 -14.41 -0.51 1.90
CA ILE A 56 -14.59 0.32 0.71
C ILE A 56 -15.89 -0.06 -0.02
N ILE A 57 -16.16 -1.36 -0.18
CA ILE A 57 -17.40 -1.85 -0.79
C ILE A 57 -18.62 -1.47 0.08
N TRP A 58 -18.53 -1.63 1.40
CA TRP A 58 -19.58 -1.25 2.34
C TRP A 58 -19.91 0.24 2.28
N ALA A 59 -18.88 1.10 2.29
CA ALA A 59 -19.04 2.55 2.19
C ALA A 59 -19.81 2.94 0.92
N TRP A 60 -19.60 2.23 -0.19
CA TRP A 60 -20.32 2.48 -1.43
C TRP A 60 -21.73 1.89 -1.44
N LEU A 61 -21.87 0.58 -1.23
CA LEU A 61 -23.13 -0.13 -1.44
C LEU A 61 -24.15 0.13 -0.34
N ILE A 62 -23.70 0.30 0.91
CA ILE A 62 -24.58 0.42 2.06
C ILE A 62 -24.73 1.87 2.50
N GLU A 63 -23.61 2.60 2.58
CA GLU A 63 -23.65 4.00 3.02
C GLU A 63 -23.86 4.99 1.86
N GLY A 64 -23.85 4.53 0.61
CA GLY A 64 -24.06 5.38 -0.57
C GLY A 64 -22.93 6.38 -0.82
N ARG A 65 -21.73 6.15 -0.27
CA ARG A 65 -20.58 7.06 -0.34
C ARG A 65 -19.58 6.54 -1.38
N PRO A 66 -19.58 7.06 -2.62
CA PRO A 66 -18.75 6.52 -3.70
C PRO A 66 -17.28 6.94 -3.62
N ARG A 67 -16.94 7.94 -2.79
CA ARG A 67 -15.59 8.52 -2.72
C ARG A 67 -14.49 7.46 -2.52
N PRO A 68 -14.49 6.61 -1.46
CA PRO A 68 -13.45 5.62 -1.26
C PRO A 68 -13.32 4.62 -2.43
N THR A 69 -14.44 4.27 -3.08
CA THR A 69 -14.43 3.38 -4.25
C THR A 69 -13.81 4.02 -5.47
N ILE A 70 -14.14 5.29 -5.75
CA ILE A 70 -13.52 6.05 -6.86
C ILE A 70 -12.02 6.22 -6.60
N SER A 71 -11.63 6.53 -5.37
CA SER A 71 -10.23 6.62 -4.97
C SER A 71 -9.48 5.30 -5.19
N ALA A 72 -10.08 4.18 -4.77
CA ALA A 72 -9.49 2.85 -4.99
C ALA A 72 -9.38 2.52 -6.48
N LEU A 73 -10.39 2.85 -7.28
CA LEU A 73 -10.37 2.62 -8.72
C LEU A 73 -9.25 3.41 -9.42
N PHE A 74 -9.13 4.72 -9.14
CA PHE A 74 -8.04 5.52 -9.69
C PHE A 74 -6.67 5.01 -9.24
N MET A 75 -6.54 4.70 -7.94
CA MET A 75 -5.31 4.19 -7.35
C MET A 75 -4.86 2.88 -8.02
N PHE A 76 -5.72 1.87 -8.08
CA PHE A 76 -5.37 0.57 -8.68
C PHE A 76 -5.13 0.67 -10.19
N THR A 77 -5.87 1.53 -10.90
CA THR A 77 -5.65 1.76 -12.34
C THR A 77 -4.29 2.39 -12.60
N CYS A 78 -3.94 3.46 -11.87
CA CYS A 78 -2.63 4.10 -12.00
C CYS A 78 -1.50 3.16 -11.56
N ARG A 79 -1.68 2.38 -10.49
CA ARG A 79 -0.73 1.33 -10.07
C ARG A 79 -0.51 0.29 -11.18
N GLY A 80 -1.58 -0.13 -11.86
CA GLY A 80 -1.48 -1.03 -13.01
C GLY A 80 -0.63 -0.46 -14.13
N ILE A 81 -0.91 0.77 -14.56
CA ILE A 81 -0.15 1.47 -15.61
C ILE A 81 1.32 1.63 -15.21
N LEU A 82 1.58 2.08 -13.98
CA LEU A 82 2.93 2.29 -13.47
C LEU A 82 3.74 0.99 -13.39
N GLY A 83 3.12 -0.12 -12.96
CA GLY A 83 3.73 -1.44 -12.99
C GLY A 83 4.10 -1.94 -14.38
N TYR A 84 3.33 -1.58 -15.41
CA TYR A 84 3.66 -1.90 -16.80
C TYR A 84 4.84 -1.09 -17.35
N VAL A 85 4.95 0.18 -16.97
CA VAL A 85 6.04 1.05 -17.47
C VAL A 85 7.32 0.95 -16.64
N THR A 86 7.25 0.45 -15.40
CA THR A 86 8.40 0.32 -14.51
C THR A 86 8.19 -0.83 -13.53
N GLN A 87 9.13 -1.78 -13.53
CA GLN A 87 9.14 -2.93 -12.63
C GLN A 87 10.38 -2.91 -11.76
N LEU A 88 10.21 -3.27 -10.49
CA LEU A 88 11.33 -3.42 -9.56
C LEU A 88 11.72 -4.90 -9.47
N PRO A 89 13.04 -5.21 -9.38
CA PRO A 89 13.49 -6.58 -9.30
C PRO A 89 13.01 -7.24 -8.01
N LEU A 90 12.59 -8.50 -8.10
CA LEU A 90 12.28 -9.33 -6.92
C LEU A 90 13.54 -9.51 -6.07
N PRO A 91 13.53 -9.15 -4.77
CA PRO A 91 14.64 -9.41 -3.87
C PRO A 91 14.91 -10.92 -3.76
N GLN A 92 16.18 -11.33 -3.78
CA GLN A 92 16.58 -12.75 -3.69
C GLN A 92 16.11 -13.42 -2.39
N ASP A 93 16.06 -12.64 -1.30
CA ASP A 93 15.64 -13.11 0.03
C ASP A 93 14.14 -12.92 0.27
N PHE A 94 13.31 -12.85 -0.77
CA PHE A 94 11.86 -12.70 -0.59
C PHE A 94 11.23 -13.90 0.12
N LEU A 95 10.52 -13.63 1.23
CA LEU A 95 9.83 -14.65 2.03
C LEU A 95 8.34 -14.69 1.69
N GLY A 96 8.00 -15.36 0.59
CA GLY A 96 6.60 -15.59 0.21
C GLY A 96 5.88 -16.62 1.10
N SER A 97 4.57 -16.49 1.22
CA SER A 97 3.69 -17.50 1.80
C SER A 97 2.48 -17.75 0.90
N GLY A 98 1.96 -18.99 0.88
CA GLY A 98 0.71 -19.31 0.18
C GLY A 98 -0.53 -18.60 0.75
N ALA A 99 -0.42 -18.03 1.95
CA ALA A 99 -1.47 -17.23 2.56
C ALA A 99 -1.41 -15.73 2.17
N ASP A 100 -0.40 -15.30 1.40
CA ASP A 100 -0.32 -13.92 0.90
C ASP A 100 -1.41 -13.63 -0.13
N PHE A 101 -2.02 -12.44 -0.04
CA PHE A 101 -2.93 -11.95 -1.07
C PHE A 101 -2.47 -10.60 -1.64
N PRO A 102 -2.35 -10.47 -2.99
CA PRO A 102 -2.46 -11.53 -3.98
C PRO A 102 -1.32 -12.57 -3.84
N VAL A 103 -1.62 -13.83 -4.16
CA VAL A 103 -0.63 -14.94 -4.08
C VAL A 103 0.41 -14.77 -5.20
N GLY A 104 1.69 -15.02 -4.88
CA GLY A 104 2.79 -15.05 -5.85
C GLY A 104 3.51 -13.71 -6.06
N ASN A 105 4.20 -13.56 -7.20
CA ASN A 105 5.09 -12.42 -7.46
C ASN A 105 4.35 -11.15 -7.97
N VAL A 106 3.01 -11.13 -7.89
CA VAL A 106 2.17 -10.03 -8.42
C VAL A 106 2.51 -8.68 -7.76
N SER A 107 2.97 -8.70 -6.50
CA SER A 107 3.42 -7.51 -5.77
C SER A 107 4.61 -6.81 -6.42
N PHE A 108 5.47 -7.53 -7.14
CA PHE A 108 6.68 -7.01 -7.81
C PHE A 108 6.42 -6.56 -9.25
N PHE A 109 5.29 -6.97 -9.82
CA PHE A 109 4.80 -6.44 -11.10
C PHE A 109 4.19 -5.03 -10.95
N LEU A 110 3.74 -4.67 -9.75
CA LEU A 110 2.92 -3.48 -9.51
C LEU A 110 3.60 -2.49 -8.57
N PHE A 111 4.23 -1.46 -9.11
CA PHE A 111 4.64 -0.25 -8.36
C PHE A 111 3.46 0.73 -8.28
N TYR A 112 3.11 1.36 -7.16
CA TYR A 112 3.56 1.38 -5.76
C TYR A 112 2.58 0.60 -4.86
N SER A 113 2.88 0.27 -3.59
CA SER A 113 2.08 -0.63 -2.74
C SER A 113 0.57 -0.29 -2.65
N GLY A 114 -0.25 -1.21 -3.18
CA GLY A 114 -1.72 -1.09 -3.17
C GLY A 114 -2.34 -1.34 -1.80
N HIS A 115 -1.78 -2.26 -1.00
CA HIS A 115 -2.20 -2.53 0.37
C HIS A 115 -2.12 -1.29 1.26
N VAL A 116 -1.00 -0.57 1.16
CA VAL A 116 -0.78 0.65 1.94
C VAL A 116 -1.72 1.76 1.47
N ALA A 117 -1.86 1.93 0.15
CA ALA A 117 -2.72 2.96 -0.41
C ALA A 117 -4.21 2.73 -0.08
N ALA A 118 -4.70 1.49 -0.16
CA ALA A 118 -6.08 1.13 0.16
C ALA A 118 -6.39 1.35 1.66
N ALA A 119 -5.47 0.96 2.55
CA ALA A 119 -5.59 1.22 3.98
C ALA A 119 -5.65 2.73 4.29
N VAL A 120 -4.84 3.55 3.62
CA VAL A 120 -4.86 5.02 3.75
C VAL A 120 -6.20 5.59 3.28
N ILE A 121 -6.71 5.17 2.12
CA ILE A 121 -8.02 5.60 1.60
C ILE A 121 -9.13 5.27 2.60
N ALA A 122 -9.17 4.04 3.10
CA ALA A 122 -10.14 3.60 4.08
C ALA A 122 -10.06 4.42 5.39
N SER A 123 -8.85 4.62 5.92
CA SER A 123 -8.60 5.39 7.14
C SER A 123 -9.02 6.86 7.01
N LEU A 124 -8.64 7.53 5.92
CA LEU A 124 -9.04 8.91 5.64
C LEU A 124 -10.55 9.04 5.58
N ASP A 125 -11.21 8.08 4.92
CA ASP A 125 -12.66 8.05 4.81
C ASP A 125 -13.37 7.88 6.16
N MET A 126 -12.89 6.97 7.00
CA MET A 126 -13.42 6.79 8.37
C MET A 126 -13.24 8.03 9.22
N LYS A 127 -12.07 8.67 9.15
CA LYS A 127 -11.78 9.90 9.91
C LYS A 127 -12.67 11.06 9.48
N ARG A 128 -12.98 11.18 8.18
CA ARG A 128 -13.95 12.17 7.67
C ARG A 128 -15.34 11.99 8.24
N LEU A 129 -15.77 10.75 8.51
CA LEU A 129 -17.04 10.46 9.17
C LEU A 129 -17.02 10.66 10.69
N GLY A 130 -15.90 11.08 11.28
CA GLY A 130 -15.75 11.14 12.74
C GLY A 130 -15.51 9.77 13.40
N ARG A 131 -15.37 8.68 12.63
CA ARG A 131 -15.01 7.33 13.13
C ARG A 131 -13.51 7.21 13.42
N ARG A 132 -12.97 8.16 14.20
CA ARG A 132 -11.52 8.35 14.43
C ARG A 132 -10.84 7.12 15.03
N LYS A 133 -11.51 6.42 15.95
CA LYS A 133 -10.98 5.20 16.57
C LYS A 133 -10.76 4.08 15.54
N LEU A 134 -11.71 3.90 14.62
CA LEU A 134 -11.61 2.89 13.57
C LEU A 134 -10.55 3.28 12.52
N GLY A 135 -10.50 4.55 12.14
CA GLY A 135 -9.42 5.06 11.27
C GLY A 135 -8.03 4.90 11.89
N LEU A 136 -7.89 5.17 13.19
CA LEU A 136 -6.64 4.96 13.91
C LEU A 136 -6.25 3.47 13.96
N ALA A 137 -7.22 2.57 14.17
CA ALA A 137 -6.97 1.13 14.12
C ALA A 137 -6.43 0.71 12.75
N PHE A 138 -7.00 1.25 11.66
CA PHE A 138 -6.50 1.02 10.31
C PHE A 138 -5.09 1.57 10.10
N ASP A 139 -4.76 2.74 10.64
CA ASP A 139 -3.40 3.28 10.57
C ASP A 139 -2.39 2.36 11.28
N VAL A 140 -2.72 1.89 12.48
CA VAL A 140 -1.86 1.00 13.26
C VAL A 140 -1.66 -0.34 12.54
N LEU A 141 -2.75 -0.94 12.04
CA LEU A 141 -2.67 -2.16 11.24
C LEU A 141 -1.88 -1.95 9.95
N ASN A 142 -1.97 -0.76 9.32
CA ASN A 142 -1.19 -0.42 8.14
C ASN A 142 0.30 -0.29 8.44
N VAL A 143 0.67 0.25 9.61
CA VAL A 143 2.08 0.28 10.07
C VAL A 143 2.61 -1.14 10.28
N LEU A 144 1.82 -2.03 10.91
CA LEU A 144 2.20 -3.43 11.07
C LEU A 144 2.34 -4.15 9.71
N GLN A 145 1.45 -3.87 8.78
CA GLN A 145 1.53 -4.33 7.39
C GLN A 145 2.81 -3.84 6.69
N VAL A 146 3.17 -2.55 6.83
CA VAL A 146 4.43 -1.98 6.31
C VAL A 146 5.64 -2.71 6.88
N VAL A 147 5.69 -2.90 8.21
CA VAL A 147 6.79 -3.61 8.88
C VAL A 147 6.90 -5.04 8.36
N ARG A 148 5.77 -5.74 8.20
CA ARG A 148 5.74 -7.08 7.62
C ARG A 148 6.31 -7.07 6.21
N LEU A 149 5.80 -6.21 5.33
CA LEU A 149 6.18 -6.17 3.91
C LEU A 149 7.67 -5.85 3.74
N LEU A 150 8.25 -4.98 4.58
CA LEU A 150 9.69 -4.74 4.61
C LEU A 150 10.46 -5.95 5.14
N SER A 151 9.95 -6.61 6.17
CA SER A 151 10.65 -7.74 6.81
C SER A 151 10.62 -9.01 5.96
N THR A 152 9.58 -9.22 5.14
CA THR A 152 9.53 -10.33 4.17
C THR A 152 10.18 -9.98 2.85
N ARG A 153 10.71 -8.75 2.70
CA ARG A 153 11.22 -8.21 1.43
C ARG A 153 10.16 -8.20 0.32
N GLY A 154 8.88 -8.10 0.70
CA GLY A 154 7.72 -8.09 -0.18
C GLY A 154 7.49 -6.76 -0.90
N HIS A 155 8.02 -5.65 -0.38
CA HIS A 155 7.97 -4.34 -1.02
C HIS A 155 9.20 -3.51 -0.66
N TYR A 156 9.71 -2.75 -1.62
CA TYR A 156 10.72 -1.74 -1.32
C TYR A 156 10.10 -0.60 -0.50
N THR A 157 10.92 0.09 0.30
CA THR A 157 10.52 1.26 1.09
C THR A 157 9.85 2.31 0.21
N ILE A 158 10.37 2.53 -1.01
CA ILE A 158 9.80 3.48 -1.95
C ILE A 158 8.37 3.10 -2.37
N ASP A 159 8.08 1.79 -2.53
CA ASP A 159 6.73 1.31 -2.86
C ASP A 159 5.73 1.68 -1.76
N LEU A 160 6.16 1.59 -0.51
CA LEU A 160 5.31 1.83 0.66
C LEU A 160 5.08 3.33 0.84
N VAL A 161 6.13 4.14 0.72
CA VAL A 161 6.05 5.61 0.81
C VAL A 161 5.17 6.18 -0.30
N VAL A 162 5.41 5.76 -1.55
CA VAL A 162 4.58 6.19 -2.68
C VAL A 162 3.16 5.65 -2.54
N GLY A 163 2.97 4.46 -1.94
CA GLY A 163 1.64 3.94 -1.59
C GLY A 163 0.87 4.84 -0.63
N VAL A 164 1.50 5.38 0.41
CA VAL A 164 0.88 6.37 1.29
C VAL A 164 0.49 7.62 0.51
N GLY A 165 1.44 8.17 -0.26
CA GLY A 165 1.22 9.38 -1.06
C GLY A 165 0.09 9.22 -2.07
N ALA A 166 0.04 8.07 -2.75
CA ALA A 166 -1.01 7.72 -3.68
C ALA A 166 -2.38 7.61 -3.00
N GLY A 167 -2.46 6.97 -1.84
CA GLY A 167 -3.70 6.89 -1.08
C GLY A 167 -4.29 8.28 -0.77
N VAL A 168 -3.43 9.22 -0.34
CA VAL A 168 -3.82 10.62 -0.10
C VAL A 168 -4.20 11.34 -1.40
N LEU A 169 -3.40 11.18 -2.47
CA LEU A 169 -3.60 11.83 -3.75
C LEU A 169 -4.94 11.41 -4.38
N PHE A 170 -5.18 10.12 -4.52
CA PHE A 170 -6.40 9.60 -5.16
C PHE A 170 -7.64 9.81 -4.30
N ASP A 171 -7.49 9.90 -2.98
CA ASP A 171 -8.55 10.37 -2.11
C ASP A 171 -8.93 11.84 -2.38
N SER A 172 -7.94 12.71 -2.54
CA SER A 172 -8.16 14.12 -2.89
C SER A 172 -8.79 14.28 -4.28
N LEU A 173 -8.28 13.56 -5.28
CA LEU A 173 -8.79 13.59 -6.65
C LEU A 173 -10.24 13.10 -6.74
N ALA A 174 -10.60 12.03 -6.03
CA ALA A 174 -11.97 11.56 -5.96
C ALA A 174 -12.91 12.59 -5.31
N GLY A 175 -12.44 13.29 -4.28
CA GLY A 175 -13.17 14.41 -3.67
C GLY A 175 -13.48 15.51 -4.69
N LYS A 176 -12.45 16.00 -5.39
CA LYS A 176 -12.59 17.03 -6.43
C LYS A 176 -13.51 16.58 -7.57
N TYR A 177 -13.38 15.33 -8.02
CA TYR A 177 -14.25 14.75 -9.05
C TYR A 177 -15.73 14.80 -8.64
N LEU A 178 -16.04 14.41 -7.41
CA LEU A 178 -17.41 14.42 -6.90
C LEU A 178 -17.96 15.84 -6.73
N GLU A 179 -17.13 16.80 -6.33
CA GLU A 179 -17.52 18.22 -6.27
C GLU A 179 -17.84 18.78 -7.66
N CYS A 180 -16.97 18.56 -8.65
CA CYS A 180 -17.22 18.97 -10.04
C CYS A 180 -18.51 18.34 -10.60
N LYS A 181 -18.75 17.06 -10.32
CA LYS A 181 -19.98 16.38 -10.75
C LYS A 181 -21.25 17.02 -10.17
N LYS A 182 -21.21 17.43 -8.90
CA LYS A 182 -22.33 18.11 -8.23
C LYS A 182 -22.60 19.50 -8.84
N LEU A 183 -21.55 20.27 -9.10
CA LEU A 183 -21.67 21.58 -9.74
C LEU A 183 -22.32 21.47 -11.12
N ASN A 184 -21.89 20.50 -11.94
CA ASN A 184 -22.46 20.29 -13.27
C ASN A 184 -23.93 19.83 -13.23
N SER A 185 -24.34 19.06 -12.21
CA SER A 185 -25.75 18.65 -12.07
C SER A 185 -26.70 19.76 -11.60
N HIS A 186 -26.18 20.85 -11.03
CA HIS A 186 -26.99 22.01 -10.62
C HIS A 186 -27.12 23.08 -11.72
N ASN A 187 -26.29 23.00 -12.77
CA ASN A 187 -26.30 23.92 -13.91
C ASN A 187 -27.11 23.40 -15.12
N LEU A 188 -27.81 22.27 -14.96
CA LEU A 188 -28.72 21.63 -15.92
C LEU A 188 -30.14 21.68 -15.35
#